data_AF-A0A4R7HWP2-F1
#
_entry.id   AF-A0A4R7HWP2-F1
#
_cell.length_a   1.000
_cell.length_b   1.000
_cell.length_c   1.000
_cell.angle_alpha   90.00
_cell.angle_beta   90.00
_cell.angle_gamma   90.00
#
_symmetry.space_group_name_H-M   'P 1'
#
loop_
_entity.id
_entity.type
_entity.pdbx_description
1 polymer ?
#
loop_
_entity_poly.entity_id
_entity_poly.type
_entity_poly.pdbx_seq_one_letter_code
_entity_poly.pdbx_strand_id
1 'polypeptide(L)'
;MLVAAGVSASAVAALSVIDEPAVVDTVARRVRSAVPTVGGCDVFPADNAWNRDVSADPLRADSDAIIATIQSNGGTRLHPDFGENPDYGIPYVVVPPDQPLVPVDYVAYGDESDPGPFPIPLDAPVEGGSAATGDRHVLAVRAGTCELFELYRAFPTGNRWRADSGARFDLSSNALRPAGWTSADAAGLPILPGLVRYEEVASGAIHHAIRVTFSRTQRGYIAPATHFASTRTDPTLPPMGLRLRLKASYDVSSLSGQAKVIAVAMQRYGLIVADNGSNWYFQGAPDPGWDDDDLNQLKAVPGTAFEVVDTGSIQR
;
A
#
# COMPACT_ATOMS: atom_id res chain seq x y z
N MET A 1 41.47 -28.51 -9.02
CA MET A 1 41.19 -27.26 -9.76
C MET A 1 39.73 -26.95 -9.54
N LEU A 2 39.43 -26.23 -8.46
CA LEU A 2 38.08 -25.77 -8.09
C LEU A 2 38.17 -24.26 -7.96
N VAL A 3 37.39 -23.52 -8.75
CA VAL A 3 37.15 -22.09 -8.56
C VAL A 3 35.70 -21.96 -8.14
N ALA A 4 35.49 -21.55 -6.89
CA ALA A 4 34.18 -21.21 -6.36
C ALA A 4 33.82 -19.78 -6.76
N ALA A 5 32.60 -19.61 -7.28
CA ALA A 5 32.00 -18.34 -7.60
C ALA A 5 31.55 -17.62 -6.31
N GLY A 6 31.94 -16.36 -6.15
CA GLY A 6 31.44 -15.47 -5.11
C GLY A 6 30.34 -14.58 -5.67
N VAL A 7 29.10 -14.79 -5.24
CA VAL A 7 27.99 -13.86 -5.42
C VAL A 7 28.11 -12.80 -4.31
N SER A 8 28.30 -11.54 -4.66
CA SER A 8 28.24 -10.42 -3.71
C SER A 8 26.83 -9.83 -3.77
N ALA A 9 26.03 -10.10 -2.74
CA ALA A 9 24.81 -9.35 -2.45
C ALA A 9 25.22 -8.14 -1.60
N SER A 10 25.17 -6.94 -2.17
CA SER A 10 25.34 -5.70 -1.43
C SER A 10 24.03 -5.36 -0.73
N ALA A 11 23.94 -5.64 0.57
CA ALA A 11 22.92 -5.05 1.42
C ALA A 11 23.23 -3.56 1.58
N VAL A 12 22.41 -2.69 0.98
CA VAL A 12 22.47 -1.25 1.27
C VAL A 12 21.84 -1.06 2.63
N ALA A 13 22.68 -0.91 3.66
CA ALA A 13 22.22 -0.50 4.98
C ALA A 13 21.52 0.85 4.87
N ALA A 14 20.32 0.97 5.46
CA ALA A 14 19.60 2.24 5.58
C ALA A 14 20.57 3.31 6.13
N LEU A 15 20.79 4.37 5.35
CA LEU A 15 21.60 5.51 5.76
C LEU A 15 20.94 6.20 6.95
N SER A 16 21.38 5.88 8.16
CA SER A 16 21.02 6.62 9.37
C SER A 16 21.69 7.99 9.34
N VAL A 17 20.91 9.05 9.23
CA VAL A 17 21.41 10.44 9.35
C VAL A 17 21.73 10.72 10.82
N ILE A 18 22.91 11.28 11.06
CA ILE A 18 23.36 11.71 12.38
C ILE A 18 22.96 13.19 12.51
N ASP A 19 22.08 13.51 13.46
CA ASP A 19 21.57 14.89 13.65
C ASP A 19 22.62 15.77 14.38
N GLU A 20 23.36 15.18 15.32
CA GLU A 20 24.52 15.81 15.97
C GLU A 20 25.67 14.80 16.20
N PRO A 21 26.94 15.20 16.02
CA PRO A 21 28.07 14.35 16.34
C PRO A 21 28.11 14.06 17.84
N ALA A 22 28.50 12.83 18.22
CA ALA A 22 28.70 12.49 19.63
C ALA A 22 29.75 13.42 20.27
N VAL A 23 29.41 13.99 21.43
CA VAL A 23 30.35 14.68 22.32
C VAL A 23 30.61 13.75 23.51
N VAL A 24 31.71 13.96 24.24
CA VAL A 24 32.25 13.05 25.29
C VAL A 24 31.22 12.54 26.30
N ASP A 25 30.11 13.26 26.53
CA ASP A 25 29.03 12.89 27.46
C ASP A 25 27.65 12.61 26.81
N THR A 26 27.53 12.60 25.47
CA THR A 26 26.25 12.42 24.78
C THR A 26 26.35 11.41 23.63
N VAL A 27 25.65 10.27 23.77
CA VAL A 27 25.53 9.28 22.69
C VAL A 27 24.79 9.92 21.50
N ALA A 28 25.33 9.77 20.28
CA ALA A 28 24.66 10.24 19.07
C ALA A 28 23.24 9.68 18.99
N ARG A 29 22.24 10.56 18.97
CA ARG A 29 20.84 10.18 18.82
C ARG A 29 20.61 9.81 17.36
N ARG A 30 20.49 8.51 17.08
CA ARG A 30 19.96 8.07 15.78
C ARG A 30 18.49 8.46 15.71
N VAL A 31 18.16 9.37 14.81
CA VAL A 31 16.78 9.54 14.36
C VAL A 31 16.44 8.26 13.60
N ARG A 32 15.64 7.37 14.20
CA ARG A 32 15.00 6.31 13.42
C ARG A 32 14.10 7.02 12.42
N SER A 33 14.16 6.62 11.15
CA SER A 33 13.12 7.01 10.19
C SER A 33 11.77 6.72 10.84
N ALA A 34 10.88 7.72 10.86
CA ALA A 34 9.54 7.52 11.40
C ALA A 34 8.87 6.42 10.58
N VAL A 35 8.51 5.33 11.25
CA VAL A 35 7.75 4.22 10.66
C VAL A 35 6.29 4.47 11.01
N PRO A 36 5.35 4.23 10.08
CA PRO A 36 3.93 4.35 10.39
C PRO A 36 3.53 3.39 11.51
N THR A 37 2.59 3.79 12.36
CA THR A 37 2.11 2.93 13.45
C THR A 37 0.60 2.81 13.48
N VAL A 38 0.08 1.62 13.75
CA VAL A 38 -1.35 1.37 13.99
C VAL A 38 -1.52 0.51 15.22
N GLY A 39 -2.38 0.93 16.15
CA GLY A 39 -2.66 0.12 17.35
C GLY A 39 -1.45 -0.19 18.22
N GLY A 40 -0.42 0.68 18.18
CA GLY A 40 0.85 0.48 18.87
C GLY A 40 1.86 -0.42 18.15
N CYS A 41 1.58 -0.81 16.90
CA CYS A 41 2.45 -1.63 16.07
C CYS A 41 3.04 -0.82 14.93
N ASP A 42 4.36 -0.92 14.74
CA ASP A 42 5.03 -0.47 13.52
C ASP A 42 4.43 -1.22 12.32
N VAL A 43 4.12 -0.49 11.23
CA VAL A 43 3.60 -1.05 9.98
C VAL A 43 4.78 -1.28 9.05
N PHE A 44 5.34 -2.49 9.15
CA PHE A 44 6.57 -2.94 8.50
C PHE A 44 7.87 -2.27 8.95
N PRO A 45 9.01 -2.95 8.81
CA PRO A 45 10.32 -2.34 9.02
C PRO A 45 10.55 -1.07 8.18
N ALA A 46 11.45 -0.20 8.63
CA ALA A 46 11.78 1.04 7.91
C ALA A 46 12.41 0.81 6.53
N ASP A 47 13.04 -0.35 6.31
CA ASP A 47 13.62 -0.75 5.02
C ASP A 47 12.64 -1.53 4.13
N ASN A 48 11.38 -1.71 4.58
CA ASN A 48 10.33 -2.29 3.79
C ASN A 48 10.03 -1.43 2.55
N ALA A 49 9.62 -2.06 1.45
CA ALA A 49 9.26 -1.37 0.22
C ALA A 49 8.17 -0.31 0.41
N TRP A 50 7.23 -0.48 1.37
CA TRP A 50 6.25 0.55 1.71
C TRP A 50 6.90 1.79 2.33
N ASN A 51 7.86 1.61 3.24
CA ASN A 51 8.43 2.69 4.06
C ASN A 51 9.70 3.34 3.49
N ARG A 52 10.23 2.76 2.40
CA ARG A 52 11.45 3.26 1.77
C ARG A 52 11.21 4.53 0.95
N ASP A 53 12.05 5.53 1.18
CA ASP A 53 12.12 6.74 0.34
C ASP A 53 12.63 6.40 -1.07
N VAL A 54 11.93 6.88 -2.09
CA VAL A 54 12.21 6.63 -3.51
C VAL A 54 12.46 7.92 -4.29
N SER A 55 12.54 9.07 -3.62
CA SER A 55 12.64 10.38 -4.28
C SER A 55 13.90 10.54 -5.13
N ALA A 56 14.99 9.86 -4.76
CA ALA A 56 16.28 9.91 -5.44
C ALA A 56 16.57 8.68 -6.32
N ASP A 57 15.64 7.72 -6.39
CA ASP A 57 15.84 6.51 -7.18
C ASP A 57 15.91 6.80 -8.69
N PRO A 58 16.62 5.97 -9.47
CA PRO A 58 16.66 6.10 -10.92
C PRO A 58 15.28 5.87 -11.54
N LEU A 59 15.03 6.58 -12.65
CA LEU A 59 13.84 6.34 -13.46
C LEU A 59 13.96 5.05 -14.23
N ARG A 60 12.82 4.39 -14.40
CA ARG A 60 12.70 3.27 -15.32
C ARG A 60 12.78 3.77 -16.75
N ALA A 61 13.53 3.08 -17.60
CA ALA A 61 13.81 3.52 -18.97
C ALA A 61 12.55 3.67 -19.86
N ASP A 62 11.47 2.96 -19.54
CA ASP A 62 10.18 2.98 -20.24
C ASP A 62 9.11 3.83 -19.50
N SER A 63 9.50 4.67 -18.53
CA SER A 63 8.59 5.49 -17.73
C SER A 63 7.59 6.28 -18.59
N ASP A 64 8.07 7.03 -19.58
CA ASP A 64 7.19 7.85 -20.43
C ASP A 64 6.21 7.01 -21.25
N ALA A 65 6.63 5.82 -21.69
CA ALA A 65 5.77 4.90 -22.44
C ALA A 65 4.66 4.34 -21.54
N ILE A 66 4.99 3.94 -20.30
CA ILE A 66 4.00 3.45 -19.34
C ILE A 66 3.00 4.56 -18.98
N ILE A 67 3.48 5.78 -18.69
CA ILE A 67 2.60 6.91 -18.40
C ILE A 67 1.69 7.20 -19.60
N ALA A 68 2.23 7.26 -20.82
CA ALA A 68 1.43 7.49 -22.03
C ALA A 68 0.35 6.40 -22.22
N THR A 69 0.69 5.12 -21.99
CA THR A 69 -0.28 4.03 -22.07
C THR A 69 -1.37 4.17 -21.00
N ILE A 70 -1.04 4.49 -19.75
CA ILE A 70 -2.04 4.75 -18.70
C ILE A 70 -2.98 5.87 -19.14
N GLN A 71 -2.45 7.01 -19.61
CA GLN A 71 -3.26 8.14 -20.07
C GLN A 71 -4.20 7.78 -21.22
N SER A 72 -3.73 6.94 -22.15
CA SER A 72 -4.54 6.49 -23.30
C SER A 72 -5.72 5.59 -22.90
N ASN A 73 -5.68 5.01 -21.70
CA ASN A 73 -6.73 4.14 -21.18
C ASN A 73 -7.81 4.88 -20.37
N GLY A 74 -7.85 6.22 -20.41
CA GLY A 74 -8.84 7.05 -19.72
C GLY A 74 -8.46 7.37 -18.28
N GLY A 75 -9.21 8.24 -17.58
CA GLY A 75 -8.88 8.69 -16.21
C GLY A 75 -7.47 9.28 -16.13
N THR A 76 -7.33 10.59 -16.32
CA THR A 76 -6.01 11.21 -16.58
C THR A 76 -5.44 11.97 -15.40
N ARG A 77 -6.13 11.96 -14.25
CA ARG A 77 -5.80 12.73 -13.05
C ARG A 77 -5.98 11.87 -11.82
N LEU A 78 -5.26 12.21 -10.75
CA LEU A 78 -5.43 11.58 -9.45
C LEU A 78 -6.89 11.63 -8.99
N HIS A 79 -7.31 10.59 -8.29
CA HIS A 79 -8.62 10.53 -7.67
C HIS A 79 -8.47 9.96 -6.25
N PRO A 80 -8.60 10.78 -5.20
CA PRO A 80 -8.70 10.26 -3.84
C PRO A 80 -9.97 9.42 -3.72
N ASP A 81 -9.81 8.19 -3.25
CA ASP A 81 -10.92 7.23 -3.08
C ASP A 81 -11.22 6.96 -1.61
N PHE A 82 -11.43 8.04 -0.87
CA PHE A 82 -11.77 8.12 0.55
C PHE A 82 -12.19 9.56 0.89
N GLY A 83 -12.79 9.76 2.07
CA GLY A 83 -13.18 11.09 2.54
C GLY A 83 -13.91 11.06 3.87
N GLU A 84 -14.62 12.13 4.19
CA GLU A 84 -15.35 12.29 5.46
C GLU A 84 -16.49 11.28 5.66
N ASN A 85 -17.02 10.76 4.55
CA ASN A 85 -18.10 9.77 4.56
C ASN A 85 -17.57 8.40 5.07
N PRO A 86 -18.13 7.85 6.17
CA PRO A 86 -17.68 6.57 6.74
C PRO A 86 -17.80 5.37 5.79
N ASP A 87 -18.66 5.44 4.77
CA ASP A 87 -18.83 4.39 3.76
C ASP A 87 -17.91 4.59 2.53
N TYR A 88 -17.09 5.65 2.49
CA TYR A 88 -16.21 5.98 1.37
C TYR A 88 -14.72 5.84 1.72
N GLY A 89 -14.09 4.81 1.16
CA GLY A 89 -12.73 4.37 1.48
C GLY A 89 -12.74 2.98 2.10
N ILE A 90 -11.57 2.52 2.54
CA ILE A 90 -11.39 1.18 3.08
C ILE A 90 -11.20 1.26 4.61
N PRO A 91 -12.23 0.92 5.41
CA PRO A 91 -12.13 1.00 6.86
C PRO A 91 -11.32 -0.16 7.44
N TYR A 92 -10.76 0.04 8.62
CA TYR A 92 -10.05 -0.99 9.36
C TYR A 92 -10.39 -0.90 10.85
N VAL A 93 -10.07 -1.95 11.60
CA VAL A 93 -10.21 -1.98 13.07
C VAL A 93 -8.93 -2.46 13.75
N VAL A 94 -8.63 -1.90 14.92
CA VAL A 94 -7.61 -2.45 15.81
C VAL A 94 -8.29 -3.29 16.86
N VAL A 95 -7.91 -4.57 16.95
CA VAL A 95 -8.48 -5.52 17.91
C VAL A 95 -7.49 -5.82 19.04
N PRO A 96 -7.96 -6.12 20.25
CA PRO A 96 -7.07 -6.44 21.36
C PRO A 96 -6.32 -7.77 21.12
N PRO A 97 -5.21 -8.03 21.84
CA PRO A 97 -4.41 -9.24 21.67
C PRO A 97 -5.21 -10.55 21.90
N ASP A 98 -6.26 -10.49 22.72
CA ASP A 98 -7.13 -11.61 23.10
C ASP A 98 -8.44 -11.69 22.31
N GLN A 99 -8.55 -10.93 21.21
CA GLN A 99 -9.71 -10.97 20.31
C GLN A 99 -10.05 -12.42 19.89
N PRO A 100 -11.27 -12.90 20.18
CA PRO A 100 -11.70 -14.23 19.75
C PRO A 100 -11.58 -14.44 18.24
N LEU A 101 -11.10 -15.62 17.86
CA LEU A 101 -10.97 -16.01 16.46
C LEU A 101 -12.33 -16.38 15.86
N VAL A 102 -12.60 -15.87 14.67
CA VAL A 102 -13.81 -16.10 13.89
C VAL A 102 -13.45 -16.98 12.68
N PRO A 103 -14.15 -18.12 12.45
CA PRO A 103 -13.95 -18.94 11.27
C PRO A 103 -14.12 -18.15 9.97
N VAL A 104 -13.35 -18.54 8.96
CA VAL A 104 -13.44 -17.99 7.61
C VAL A 104 -13.67 -19.14 6.64
N ASP A 105 -14.74 -19.05 5.86
CA ASP A 105 -15.05 -19.99 4.78
C ASP A 105 -14.74 -19.31 3.44
N TYR A 106 -13.69 -19.77 2.76
CA TYR A 106 -13.30 -19.25 1.46
C TYR A 106 -14.13 -19.86 0.33
N VAL A 107 -14.53 -19.02 -0.64
CA VAL A 107 -15.45 -19.44 -1.72
C VAL A 107 -14.93 -19.20 -3.13
N ALA A 108 -13.74 -18.61 -3.27
CA ALA A 108 -13.06 -18.43 -4.55
C ALA A 108 -11.57 -18.84 -4.46
N TYR A 109 -10.74 -18.02 -3.82
CA TYR A 109 -9.27 -18.13 -3.80
C TYR A 109 -8.75 -18.80 -2.53
N GLY A 110 -9.41 -19.87 -2.06
CA GLY A 110 -9.07 -20.54 -0.81
C GLY A 110 -7.70 -21.23 -0.83
N ASP A 111 -7.24 -21.64 -2.01
CA ASP A 111 -5.93 -22.25 -2.27
C ASP A 111 -4.77 -21.23 -2.35
N GLU A 112 -5.10 -19.94 -2.47
CA GLU A 112 -4.16 -18.81 -2.42
C GLU A 112 -4.34 -17.96 -1.15
N SER A 113 -5.10 -18.46 -0.16
CA SER A 113 -5.42 -17.77 1.09
C SER A 113 -4.72 -18.39 2.30
N ASP A 114 -4.46 -17.58 3.32
CA ASP A 114 -3.99 -18.12 4.60
C ASP A 114 -5.13 -18.84 5.33
N PRO A 115 -4.90 -20.01 5.92
CA PRO A 115 -5.93 -20.71 6.68
C PRO A 115 -6.45 -19.87 7.85
N GLY A 116 -7.78 -19.73 7.95
CA GLY A 116 -8.44 -19.20 9.14
C GLY A 116 -8.40 -20.18 10.32
N PRO A 117 -8.98 -19.81 11.48
CA PRO A 117 -9.80 -18.61 11.74
C PRO A 117 -8.96 -17.35 11.96
N PHE A 118 -9.59 -16.17 11.77
CA PHE A 118 -8.96 -14.85 11.92
C PHE A 118 -9.56 -14.06 13.09
N PRO A 119 -8.83 -13.09 13.70
CA PRO A 119 -9.31 -12.28 14.81
C PRO A 119 -10.18 -11.11 14.31
N ILE A 120 -11.01 -11.34 13.29
CA ILE A 120 -11.85 -10.31 12.68
C ILE A 120 -13.25 -10.48 13.28
N PRO A 121 -13.68 -9.61 14.21
CA PRO A 121 -15.01 -9.73 14.81
C PRO A 121 -16.09 -9.51 13.74
N LEU A 122 -17.27 -10.11 13.91
CA LEU A 122 -18.33 -10.07 12.90
C LEU A 122 -18.98 -8.69 12.71
N ASP A 123 -18.74 -7.77 13.64
CA ASP A 123 -19.13 -6.35 13.57
C ASP A 123 -17.98 -5.44 13.07
N ALA A 124 -16.86 -6.00 12.62
CA ALA A 124 -15.81 -5.24 11.96
C ALA A 124 -16.38 -4.45 10.77
N PRO A 125 -15.92 -3.21 10.54
CA PRO A 125 -16.42 -2.38 9.47
C PRO A 125 -16.08 -3.01 8.12
N VAL A 126 -17.01 -2.86 7.16
CA VAL A 126 -16.88 -3.38 5.80
C VAL A 126 -16.84 -2.20 4.85
N GLU A 127 -15.89 -2.22 3.91
CA GLU A 127 -15.85 -1.24 2.82
C GLU A 127 -17.21 -1.12 2.10
N GLY A 128 -17.67 0.12 1.91
CA GLY A 128 -18.97 0.43 1.30
C GLY A 128 -20.18 0.08 2.18
N GLY A 129 -19.95 -0.37 3.42
CA GLY A 129 -21.00 -0.69 4.38
C GLY A 129 -21.65 -2.08 4.19
N SER A 130 -22.62 -2.37 5.06
CA SER A 130 -23.25 -3.70 5.14
C SER A 130 -24.05 -4.09 3.88
N ALA A 131 -24.52 -3.10 3.11
CA ALA A 131 -25.30 -3.30 1.89
C ALA A 131 -24.47 -3.29 0.59
N ALA A 132 -23.16 -3.00 0.66
CA ALA A 132 -22.30 -2.99 -0.53
C ALA A 132 -22.26 -4.35 -1.22
N THR A 133 -22.13 -4.35 -2.55
CA THR A 133 -22.03 -5.55 -3.40
C THR A 133 -20.68 -5.70 -4.10
N GLY A 134 -19.80 -4.69 -3.96
CA GLY A 134 -18.46 -4.62 -4.52
C GLY A 134 -17.44 -5.44 -3.73
N ASP A 135 -16.26 -4.86 -3.51
CA ASP A 135 -15.11 -5.58 -2.97
C ASP A 135 -15.24 -5.94 -1.50
N ARG A 136 -15.88 -5.08 -0.69
CA ARG A 136 -16.22 -5.38 0.71
C ARG A 136 -15.00 -5.87 1.51
N HIS A 137 -13.90 -5.13 1.42
CA HIS A 137 -12.72 -5.43 2.21
C HIS A 137 -13.03 -5.31 3.71
N VAL A 138 -12.43 -6.20 4.51
CA VAL A 138 -12.48 -6.16 5.99
C VAL A 138 -11.07 -6.37 6.54
N LEU A 139 -10.57 -5.39 7.29
CA LEU A 139 -9.19 -5.31 7.73
C LEU A 139 -9.13 -5.22 9.26
N ALA A 140 -8.30 -6.05 9.89
CA ALA A 140 -8.05 -5.99 11.32
C ALA A 140 -6.56 -6.06 11.64
N VAL A 141 -6.09 -5.13 12.46
CA VAL A 141 -4.76 -5.19 13.08
C VAL A 141 -4.91 -5.74 14.49
N ARG A 142 -4.22 -6.83 14.81
CA ARG A 142 -4.17 -7.37 16.18
C ARG A 142 -3.07 -6.67 16.96
N ALA A 143 -3.46 -5.86 17.93
CA ALA A 143 -2.52 -5.20 18.83
C ALA A 143 -1.69 -6.23 19.61
N GLY A 144 -0.46 -5.84 19.99
CA GLY A 144 0.46 -6.68 20.77
C GLY A 144 1.20 -7.75 19.96
N THR A 145 0.56 -8.44 19.01
CA THR A 145 1.25 -9.37 18.09
C THR A 145 1.65 -8.74 16.77
N CYS A 146 1.08 -7.57 16.44
CA CYS A 146 1.40 -6.81 15.22
C CYS A 146 1.16 -7.60 13.93
N GLU A 147 0.03 -8.29 13.91
CA GLU A 147 -0.44 -9.05 12.76
C GLU A 147 -1.60 -8.32 12.10
N LEU A 148 -1.58 -8.26 10.78
CA LEU A 148 -2.64 -7.72 9.94
C LEU A 148 -3.39 -8.88 9.26
N PHE A 149 -4.71 -8.82 9.31
CA PHE A 149 -5.61 -9.78 8.67
C PHE A 149 -6.54 -9.02 7.74
N GLU A 150 -6.67 -9.49 6.51
CA GLU A 150 -7.48 -8.84 5.49
C GLU A 150 -8.33 -9.89 4.75
N LEU A 151 -9.60 -9.57 4.53
CA LEU A 151 -10.53 -10.38 3.75
C LEU A 151 -11.00 -9.59 2.54
N TYR A 152 -11.12 -10.26 1.39
CA TYR A 152 -11.77 -9.73 0.19
C TYR A 152 -13.14 -10.39 0.00
N ARG A 153 -14.11 -9.58 -0.40
CA ARG A 153 -15.51 -9.94 -0.64
C ARG A 153 -16.18 -10.60 0.56
N ALA A 154 -15.99 -9.99 1.74
CA ALA A 154 -16.39 -10.59 3.00
C ALA A 154 -17.87 -10.32 3.36
N PHE A 155 -18.56 -11.37 3.80
CA PHE A 155 -19.92 -11.34 4.31
C PHE A 155 -20.00 -12.06 5.66
N PRO A 156 -20.48 -11.41 6.73
CA PRO A 156 -20.71 -12.10 7.98
C PRO A 156 -21.92 -13.03 7.80
N THR A 157 -21.76 -14.31 8.12
CA THR A 157 -22.82 -15.33 8.00
C THR A 157 -22.89 -16.18 9.26
N GLY A 158 -23.89 -15.95 10.11
CA GLY A 158 -24.02 -16.67 11.39
C GLY A 158 -22.84 -16.36 12.32
N ASN A 159 -21.96 -17.33 12.56
CA ASN A 159 -20.79 -17.20 13.44
C ASN A 159 -19.44 -17.17 12.70
N ARG A 160 -19.43 -16.83 11.41
CA ARG A 160 -18.24 -16.86 10.55
C ARG A 160 -18.25 -15.76 9.50
N TRP A 161 -17.10 -15.57 8.87
CA TRP A 161 -16.97 -14.83 7.62
C TRP A 161 -17.06 -15.80 6.44
N ARG A 162 -17.83 -15.44 5.42
CA ARG A 162 -17.73 -16.02 4.07
C ARG A 162 -17.01 -14.99 3.21
N ALA A 163 -15.86 -15.36 2.64
CA ALA A 163 -15.01 -14.43 1.88
C ALA A 163 -14.46 -15.11 0.62
N ASP A 164 -14.07 -14.32 -0.38
CA ASP A 164 -13.45 -14.87 -1.59
C ASP A 164 -11.99 -15.22 -1.35
N SER A 165 -11.26 -14.38 -0.60
CA SER A 165 -9.88 -14.63 -0.16
C SER A 165 -9.62 -14.10 1.25
N GLY A 166 -8.50 -14.52 1.83
CA GLY A 166 -8.02 -13.99 3.10
C GLY A 166 -6.50 -14.09 3.25
N ALA A 167 -5.90 -13.03 3.79
CA ALA A 167 -4.47 -12.90 3.91
C ALA A 167 -4.07 -12.45 5.32
N ARG A 168 -2.94 -13.00 5.80
CA ARG A 168 -2.28 -12.62 7.04
C ARG A 168 -0.90 -12.05 6.72
N PHE A 169 -0.55 -10.96 7.39
CA PHE A 169 0.76 -10.34 7.30
C PHE A 169 1.33 -10.09 8.69
N ASP A 170 2.63 -10.32 8.84
CA ASP A 170 3.40 -9.95 10.02
C ASP A 170 3.97 -8.54 9.80
N LEU A 171 3.43 -7.54 10.50
CA LEU A 171 3.85 -6.14 10.36
C LEU A 171 5.25 -5.89 10.92
N SER A 172 5.89 -6.85 11.58
CA SER A 172 7.28 -6.73 12.02
C SER A 172 8.30 -7.24 10.98
N SER A 173 7.83 -7.75 9.84
CA SER A 173 8.65 -8.49 8.88
C SER A 173 8.62 -7.91 7.46
N ASN A 174 9.69 -8.16 6.71
CA ASN A 174 9.76 -7.93 5.26
C ASN A 174 9.34 -9.16 4.43
N ALA A 175 8.83 -10.21 5.08
CA ALA A 175 8.38 -11.41 4.41
C ALA A 175 7.23 -11.11 3.44
N LEU A 176 7.36 -11.61 2.21
CA LEU A 176 6.32 -11.51 1.18
C LEU A 176 5.42 -12.75 1.22
N ARG A 177 4.23 -12.63 0.63
CA ARG A 177 3.38 -13.80 0.36
C ARG A 177 4.09 -14.78 -0.58
N PRO A 178 3.67 -16.05 -0.63
CA PRO A 178 4.14 -16.98 -1.64
C PRO A 178 3.96 -16.39 -3.05
N ALA A 179 4.97 -16.58 -3.91
CA ALA A 179 4.89 -16.15 -5.30
C ALA A 179 3.70 -16.82 -6.01
N GLY A 180 2.91 -16.02 -6.72
CA GLY A 180 1.69 -16.45 -7.40
C GLY A 180 0.44 -16.48 -6.54
N TRP A 181 0.51 -16.16 -5.23
CA TRP A 181 -0.68 -16.07 -4.39
C TRP A 181 -1.24 -14.64 -4.39
N THR A 182 -2.53 -14.51 -4.67
CA THR A 182 -3.29 -13.28 -4.42
C THR A 182 -3.40 -12.98 -2.92
N SER A 183 -4.05 -11.86 -2.59
CA SER A 183 -4.44 -11.50 -1.23
C SER A 183 -5.82 -10.84 -1.22
N ALA A 184 -6.12 -10.01 -0.23
CA ALA A 184 -7.26 -9.09 -0.34
C ALA A 184 -7.00 -8.00 -1.41
N ASP A 185 -5.73 -7.68 -1.70
CA ASP A 185 -5.28 -6.86 -2.84
C ASP A 185 -4.77 -7.78 -3.97
N ALA A 186 -5.13 -7.52 -5.23
CA ALA A 186 -4.84 -8.43 -6.33
C ALA A 186 -3.33 -8.63 -6.61
N ALA A 187 -2.46 -7.70 -6.22
CA ALA A 187 -1.01 -7.82 -6.34
C ALA A 187 -0.36 -8.83 -5.37
N GLY A 188 -1.14 -9.43 -4.46
CA GLY A 188 -0.61 -10.21 -3.34
C GLY A 188 -0.01 -9.32 -2.23
N LEU A 189 -0.41 -8.05 -2.20
CA LEU A 189 0.06 -7.03 -1.27
C LEU A 189 -0.94 -6.82 -0.13
N PRO A 190 -0.50 -6.38 1.06
CA PRO A 190 -1.41 -5.91 2.09
C PRO A 190 -2.03 -4.56 1.70
N ILE A 191 -3.31 -4.37 2.00
CA ILE A 191 -4.06 -3.13 1.71
C ILE A 191 -3.70 -2.03 2.72
N LEU A 192 -3.81 -2.32 4.03
CA LEU A 192 -3.66 -1.31 5.10
C LEU A 192 -2.35 -0.49 5.03
N PRO A 193 -1.17 -1.08 4.74
CA PRO A 193 0.09 -0.35 4.62
C PRO A 193 0.12 0.64 3.45
N GLY A 194 -0.79 0.51 2.48
CA GLY A 194 -0.94 1.42 1.36
C GLY A 194 -2.03 2.47 1.53
N LEU A 195 -2.83 2.43 2.61
CA LEU A 195 -3.93 3.38 2.83
C LEU A 195 -3.43 4.71 3.35
N VAL A 196 -3.91 5.80 2.75
CA VAL A 196 -3.82 7.13 3.38
C VAL A 196 -4.69 7.15 4.64
N ARG A 197 -4.13 7.55 5.78
CA ARG A 197 -4.88 7.61 7.06
C ARG A 197 -4.86 9.01 7.66
N TYR A 198 -5.97 9.38 8.30
CA TYR A 198 -6.21 10.74 8.77
C TYR A 198 -5.22 11.15 9.85
N GLU A 199 -4.90 10.27 10.79
CA GLU A 199 -3.97 10.52 11.89
C GLU A 199 -2.56 10.91 11.39
N GLU A 200 -2.11 10.31 10.29
CA GLU A 200 -0.81 10.62 9.68
C GLU A 200 -0.84 12.00 9.03
N VAL A 201 -1.89 12.28 8.26
CA VAL A 201 -2.07 13.58 7.61
C VAL A 201 -2.23 14.70 8.64
N ALA A 202 -3.01 14.47 9.69
CA ALA A 202 -3.18 15.41 10.81
C ALA A 202 -1.87 15.63 11.58
N SER A 203 -0.98 14.62 11.63
CA SER A 203 0.37 14.77 12.19
C SER A 203 1.36 15.51 11.26
N GLY A 204 0.96 15.74 10.00
CA GLY A 204 1.69 16.53 9.01
C GLY A 204 2.58 15.72 8.07
N ALA A 205 2.62 14.40 8.17
CA ALA A 205 3.42 13.56 7.29
C ALA A 205 2.88 12.12 7.18
N ILE A 206 2.91 11.58 5.96
CA ILE A 206 2.75 10.15 5.69
C ILE A 206 4.14 9.59 5.41
N HIS A 207 4.48 8.46 6.03
CA HIS A 207 5.81 7.86 5.98
C HIS A 207 5.91 6.57 5.17
N HIS A 208 4.96 6.36 4.26
CA HIS A 208 4.89 5.17 3.42
C HIS A 208 4.35 5.49 2.02
N ALA A 209 4.50 4.52 1.12
CA ALA A 209 3.93 4.55 -0.22
C ALA A 209 2.42 4.35 -0.16
N ILE A 210 1.71 4.89 -1.15
CA ILE A 210 0.25 4.82 -1.22
C ILE A 210 -0.15 3.81 -2.30
N ARG A 211 -1.17 2.99 -2.06
CA ARG A 211 -1.67 2.07 -3.09
C ARG A 211 -2.45 2.83 -4.17
N VAL A 212 -2.31 2.39 -5.42
CA VAL A 212 -3.02 2.96 -6.57
C VAL A 212 -3.51 1.84 -7.50
N THR A 213 -4.59 2.11 -8.23
CA THR A 213 -5.18 1.15 -9.16
C THR A 213 -5.18 1.66 -10.61
N PHE A 214 -5.15 0.70 -11.55
CA PHE A 214 -5.27 0.96 -12.98
C PHE A 214 -6.17 -0.08 -13.66
N SER A 215 -7.00 0.36 -14.58
CA SER A 215 -7.99 -0.48 -15.29
C SER A 215 -7.37 -1.57 -16.16
N ARG A 216 -6.09 -1.40 -16.52
CA ARG A 216 -5.32 -2.34 -17.31
C ARG A 216 -3.91 -2.43 -16.77
N THR A 217 -3.55 -3.62 -16.31
CA THR A 217 -2.20 -3.99 -15.90
C THR A 217 -1.63 -5.07 -16.82
N GLN A 218 -0.31 -5.29 -16.81
CA GLN A 218 0.30 -6.42 -17.52
C GLN A 218 0.25 -7.70 -16.69
N ARG A 219 0.35 -8.84 -17.37
CA ARG A 219 0.57 -10.18 -16.84
C ARG A 219 2.02 -10.29 -16.33
N GLY A 220 2.29 -9.60 -15.24
CA GLY A 220 3.57 -9.59 -14.55
C GLY A 220 3.55 -8.69 -13.33
N TYR A 221 4.51 -8.90 -12.43
CA TYR A 221 4.64 -8.13 -11.20
C TYR A 221 6.10 -7.78 -10.89
N ILE A 222 6.31 -6.74 -10.10
CA ILE A 222 7.61 -6.33 -9.54
C ILE A 222 7.49 -6.44 -8.01
N ALA A 223 8.52 -6.97 -7.35
CA ALA A 223 8.54 -7.01 -5.88
C ALA A 223 8.31 -5.60 -5.28
N PRO A 224 7.54 -5.44 -4.20
CA PRO A 224 7.07 -6.49 -3.29
C PRO A 224 5.81 -7.24 -3.74
N ALA A 225 5.21 -6.89 -4.88
CA ALA A 225 4.08 -7.67 -5.39
C ALA A 225 4.55 -9.09 -5.74
N THR A 226 3.65 -10.05 -5.53
CA THR A 226 3.90 -11.48 -5.74
C THR A 226 2.93 -12.10 -6.73
N HIS A 227 1.93 -11.33 -7.18
CA HIS A 227 0.84 -11.81 -8.02
C HIS A 227 0.40 -10.74 -9.03
N PHE A 228 -0.30 -11.17 -10.09
CA PHE A 228 -0.91 -10.31 -11.10
C PHE A 228 -2.34 -10.78 -11.40
N ALA A 229 -3.25 -9.86 -11.68
CA ALA A 229 -4.63 -10.19 -12.09
C ALA A 229 -4.91 -9.78 -13.54
N SER A 230 -4.04 -10.17 -14.48
CA SER A 230 -4.17 -9.78 -15.89
C SER A 230 -3.68 -10.88 -16.83
N THR A 231 -4.30 -10.95 -18.01
CA THR A 231 -3.86 -11.80 -19.13
C THR A 231 -3.08 -11.03 -20.19
N ARG A 232 -2.98 -9.70 -20.07
CA ARG A 232 -2.39 -8.82 -21.10
C ARG A 232 -0.87 -8.84 -21.05
N THR A 233 -0.20 -8.97 -22.19
CA THR A 233 1.28 -9.05 -22.25
C THR A 233 1.94 -7.80 -22.83
N ASP A 234 1.19 -6.72 -23.05
CA ASP A 234 1.74 -5.44 -23.51
C ASP A 234 2.75 -4.91 -22.48
N PRO A 235 4.04 -4.76 -22.84
CA PRO A 235 5.08 -4.35 -21.91
C PRO A 235 4.94 -2.91 -21.42
N THR A 236 4.07 -2.10 -22.05
CA THR A 236 3.81 -0.71 -21.65
C THR A 236 2.67 -0.59 -20.64
N LEU A 237 1.93 -1.67 -20.35
CA LEU A 237 0.97 -1.67 -19.25
C LEU A 237 1.69 -1.78 -17.91
N PRO A 238 1.21 -1.06 -16.87
CA PRO A 238 1.83 -1.14 -15.55
C PRO A 238 1.72 -2.57 -14.99
N PRO A 239 2.82 -3.20 -14.52
CA PRO A 239 2.74 -4.43 -13.74
C PRO A 239 2.21 -4.14 -12.33
N MET A 240 1.68 -5.16 -11.68
CA MET A 240 1.48 -5.09 -10.22
C MET A 240 2.82 -4.83 -9.52
N GLY A 241 2.80 -4.06 -8.44
CA GLY A 241 3.99 -3.64 -7.71
C GLY A 241 4.80 -2.52 -8.37
N LEU A 242 4.43 -2.04 -9.56
CA LEU A 242 5.11 -0.91 -10.18
C LEU A 242 5.11 0.31 -9.25
N ARG A 243 6.27 0.93 -9.08
CA ARG A 243 6.42 2.16 -8.29
C ARG A 243 6.34 3.39 -9.18
N LEU A 244 5.37 4.25 -8.93
CA LEU A 244 5.30 5.61 -9.49
C LEU A 244 5.67 6.62 -8.42
N ARG A 245 6.17 7.80 -8.78
CA ARG A 245 6.30 8.93 -7.85
C ARG A 245 5.84 10.21 -8.50
N LEU A 246 5.31 11.13 -7.69
CA LEU A 246 5.05 12.50 -8.14
C LEU A 246 6.41 13.16 -8.40
N LYS A 247 6.56 13.81 -9.56
CA LYS A 247 7.82 14.48 -9.94
C LYS A 247 8.22 15.49 -8.87
N ALA A 248 9.51 15.53 -8.54
CA ALA A 248 10.07 16.54 -7.65
C ALA A 248 9.84 17.98 -8.17
N SER A 249 9.71 18.14 -9.50
CA SER A 249 9.42 19.42 -10.16
C SER A 249 7.94 19.81 -10.14
N TYR A 250 7.03 18.94 -9.69
CA TYR A 250 5.63 19.32 -9.53
C TYR A 250 5.48 20.28 -8.34
N ASP A 251 4.85 21.42 -8.56
CA ASP A 251 4.71 22.47 -7.56
C ASP A 251 3.61 22.16 -6.54
N VAL A 252 4.00 21.47 -5.48
CA VAL A 252 3.12 21.17 -4.33
C VAL A 252 2.84 22.40 -3.45
N SER A 253 3.47 23.56 -3.70
CA SER A 253 3.15 24.78 -2.95
C SER A 253 1.80 25.37 -3.32
N SER A 254 1.26 24.99 -4.49
CA SER A 254 -0.10 25.30 -4.93
C SER A 254 -1.19 24.55 -4.16
N LEU A 255 -0.81 23.46 -3.47
CA LEU A 255 -1.70 22.69 -2.61
C LEU A 255 -1.63 23.22 -1.18
N SER A 256 -2.72 23.04 -0.44
CA SER A 256 -2.78 23.35 1.00
C SER A 256 -3.28 22.15 1.81
N GLY A 257 -3.33 22.30 3.12
CA GLY A 257 -3.96 21.34 4.02
C GLY A 257 -3.49 19.88 3.88
N GLN A 258 -4.48 18.99 3.92
CA GLN A 258 -4.37 17.55 3.84
C GLN A 258 -3.84 17.11 2.47
N ALA A 259 -4.33 17.74 1.39
CA ALA A 259 -3.88 17.48 0.02
C ALA A 259 -2.37 17.68 -0.15
N LYS A 260 -1.81 18.74 0.43
CA LYS A 260 -0.37 19.00 0.36
C LYS A 260 0.46 17.90 1.04
N VAL A 261 0.05 17.45 2.22
CA VAL A 261 0.75 16.38 2.96
C VAL A 261 0.78 15.09 2.14
N ILE A 262 -0.34 14.73 1.53
CA ILE A 262 -0.46 13.57 0.65
C ILE A 262 0.45 13.72 -0.59
N ALA A 263 0.43 14.86 -1.26
CA ALA A 263 1.28 15.09 -2.43
C ALA A 263 2.78 15.02 -2.11
N VAL A 264 3.20 15.54 -0.95
CA VAL A 264 4.59 15.41 -0.47
C VAL A 264 4.95 13.93 -0.23
N ALA A 265 4.05 13.13 0.33
CA ALA A 265 4.26 11.70 0.47
C ALA A 265 4.37 10.99 -0.89
N MET A 266 3.57 11.39 -1.89
CA MET A 266 3.68 10.88 -3.25
C MET A 266 5.00 11.28 -3.96
N GLN A 267 5.63 12.40 -3.60
CA GLN A 267 6.98 12.73 -4.08
C GLN A 267 8.05 11.86 -3.42
N ARG A 268 7.91 11.61 -2.11
CA ARG A 268 8.92 10.96 -1.29
C ARG A 268 8.88 9.44 -1.37
N TYR A 269 7.71 8.87 -1.13
CA TYR A 269 7.49 7.44 -1.08
C TYR A 269 6.82 6.94 -2.36
N GLY A 270 5.99 7.75 -3.02
CA GLY A 270 5.36 7.35 -4.27
C GLY A 270 4.15 6.43 -4.10
N LEU A 271 3.72 5.84 -5.21
CA LEU A 271 2.56 4.99 -5.35
C LEU A 271 2.96 3.58 -5.76
N ILE A 272 2.30 2.54 -5.23
CA ILE A 272 2.45 1.15 -5.68
C ILE A 272 1.17 0.70 -6.38
N VAL A 273 1.32 0.18 -7.61
CA VAL A 273 0.21 -0.47 -8.33
C VAL A 273 -0.20 -1.74 -7.61
N ALA A 274 -1.37 -1.73 -6.97
CA ALA A 274 -1.77 -2.82 -6.09
C ALA A 274 -2.94 -3.66 -6.64
N ASP A 275 -3.81 -3.03 -7.44
CA ASP A 275 -4.97 -3.73 -8.02
C ASP A 275 -5.35 -3.20 -9.40
N ASN A 276 -6.24 -3.94 -10.06
CA ASN A 276 -7.03 -3.44 -11.16
C ASN A 276 -8.22 -2.65 -10.61
N GLY A 277 -8.41 -1.44 -11.12
CA GLY A 277 -9.49 -0.56 -10.70
C GLY A 277 -9.64 0.63 -11.64
N SER A 278 -10.21 1.71 -11.16
CA SER A 278 -10.26 2.96 -11.94
C SER A 278 -8.87 3.60 -12.00
N ASN A 279 -8.50 4.16 -13.16
CA ASN A 279 -7.15 4.73 -13.32
C ASN A 279 -6.91 5.89 -12.35
N TRP A 280 -5.77 5.85 -11.65
CA TRP A 280 -5.30 6.84 -10.67
C TRP A 280 -6.15 6.98 -9.40
N TYR A 281 -7.00 5.99 -9.11
CA TYR A 281 -7.66 5.90 -7.83
C TYR A 281 -6.66 5.39 -6.80
N PHE A 282 -6.45 6.19 -5.76
CA PHE A 282 -5.61 5.83 -4.62
C PHE A 282 -6.46 5.83 -3.34
N GLN A 283 -6.25 4.81 -2.51
CA GLN A 283 -7.17 4.51 -1.41
C GLN A 283 -6.68 5.03 -0.06
N GLY A 284 -7.64 5.29 0.81
CA GLY A 284 -7.42 5.68 2.20
C GLY A 284 -8.52 5.13 3.10
N ALA A 285 -8.33 5.31 4.40
CA ALA A 285 -9.35 4.98 5.39
C ALA A 285 -10.35 6.16 5.53
N PRO A 286 -11.66 5.89 5.64
CA PRO A 286 -12.64 6.93 5.96
C PRO A 286 -12.41 7.48 7.36
N ASP A 287 -12.59 8.79 7.54
CA ASP A 287 -12.50 9.46 8.83
C ASP A 287 -13.26 10.80 8.78
N PRO A 288 -14.12 11.13 9.78
CA PRO A 288 -14.86 12.39 9.79
C PRO A 288 -13.99 13.65 9.91
N GLY A 289 -12.68 13.53 10.14
CA GLY A 289 -11.72 14.62 10.13
C GLY A 289 -11.21 15.02 8.74
N TRP A 290 -11.48 14.23 7.70
CA TRP A 290 -11.17 14.63 6.33
C TRP A 290 -11.94 15.90 5.93
N ASP A 291 -11.27 16.76 5.18
CA ASP A 291 -11.89 17.89 4.50
C ASP A 291 -11.95 17.54 3.01
N ASP A 292 -13.13 17.13 2.55
CA ASP A 292 -13.33 16.68 1.17
C ASP A 292 -13.04 17.80 0.15
N ASP A 293 -13.29 19.06 0.50
CA ASP A 293 -12.97 20.21 -0.35
C ASP A 293 -11.46 20.40 -0.48
N ASP A 294 -10.71 20.19 0.62
CA ASP A 294 -9.24 20.20 0.59
C ASP A 294 -8.69 19.02 -0.23
N LEU A 295 -9.17 17.79 0.02
CA LEU A 295 -8.79 16.58 -0.72
C LEU A 295 -9.06 16.72 -2.23
N ASN A 296 -10.13 17.40 -2.62
CA ASN A 296 -10.50 17.63 -4.02
C ASN A 296 -9.42 18.40 -4.81
N GLN A 297 -8.50 19.14 -4.16
CA GLN A 297 -7.35 19.76 -4.83
C GLN A 297 -6.49 18.72 -5.57
N LEU A 298 -6.35 17.50 -5.03
CA LEU A 298 -5.56 16.43 -5.64
C LEU A 298 -6.11 16.01 -7.01
N LYS A 299 -7.41 16.20 -7.26
CA LYS A 299 -8.04 15.90 -8.57
C LYS A 299 -7.54 16.78 -9.71
N ALA A 300 -6.82 17.86 -9.41
CA ALA A 300 -6.14 18.69 -10.41
C ALA A 300 -4.78 18.14 -10.84
N VAL A 301 -4.16 17.23 -10.06
CA VAL A 301 -2.85 16.66 -10.35
C VAL A 301 -2.97 15.70 -11.54
N PRO A 302 -2.35 15.98 -12.70
CA PRO A 302 -2.43 15.09 -13.84
C PRO A 302 -1.52 13.88 -13.63
N GLY A 303 -1.90 12.73 -14.16
CA GLY A 303 -1.03 11.55 -14.12
C GLY A 303 0.28 11.75 -14.88
N THR A 304 0.36 12.72 -15.81
CA THR A 304 1.62 13.13 -16.45
C THR A 304 2.59 13.87 -15.51
N ALA A 305 2.13 14.27 -14.32
CA ALA A 305 3.00 14.74 -13.23
C ALA A 305 3.75 13.60 -12.53
N PHE A 306 3.43 12.34 -12.83
CA PHE A 306 4.11 11.18 -12.29
C PHE A 306 5.17 10.64 -13.26
N GLU A 307 6.09 9.87 -12.68
CA GLU A 307 7.13 9.13 -13.37
C GLU A 307 7.31 7.76 -12.70
N VAL A 308 7.85 6.79 -13.45
CA VAL A 308 8.03 5.42 -12.98
C VAL A 308 9.46 5.23 -12.48
N VAL A 309 9.58 4.71 -11.26
CA VAL A 309 10.85 4.43 -10.59
C VAL A 309 11.31 3.00 -10.91
N ASP A 310 12.59 2.82 -11.18
CA ASP A 310 13.15 1.49 -11.35
C ASP A 310 13.33 0.79 -9.99
N THR A 311 12.46 -0.17 -9.71
CA THR A 311 12.42 -0.94 -8.47
C THR A 311 12.72 -2.43 -8.69
N GLY A 312 13.14 -2.80 -9.90
CA GLY A 312 13.55 -4.15 -10.24
C GLY A 312 12.88 -4.74 -11.48
N SER A 313 13.16 -6.02 -11.71
CA SER A 313 12.69 -6.77 -12.87
C SER A 313 11.25 -7.25 -12.73
N ILE A 314 10.53 -7.28 -13.85
CA ILE A 314 9.18 -7.87 -13.94
C ILE A 314 9.28 -9.39 -13.96
N GLN A 315 8.56 -10.05 -13.07
CA GLN A 315 8.36 -11.50 -12.98
C GLN A 315 7.06 -11.89 -13.70
N ARG A 316 7.00 -13.10 -14.30
CA ARG A 316 5.91 -13.55 -15.19
C ARG A 316 5.56 -15.02 -15.04
#